data_AF-A0A4Y9ABB1-F1
#
_entry.id   AF-A0A4Y9ABB1-F1
#
_cell.length_a   1.000
_cell.length_b   1.000
_cell.length_c   1.000
_cell.angle_alpha   90.00
_cell.angle_beta   90.00
_cell.angle_gamma   90.00
#
_symmetry.space_group_name_H-M   'P 1'
#
loop_
_entity.id
_entity.type
_entity.pdbx_description
1 polymer ?
#
loop_
_entity_poly.entity_id
_entity_poly.type
_entity_poly.pdbx_seq_one_letter_code
_entity_poly.pdbx_strand_id
1 'polypeptide(L)' 'MSKSEKRWRRLYFYLMIFIFAIYVPITVFEWLTGAGGFPLTAIVVGIGIPLGRKTHLKSIREKEGKDTV' A
#
# COMPACT_ATOMS: atom_id res chain seq x y z
N MET A 1 15.73 -7.43 -11.40
CA MET A 1 14.57 -7.42 -10.49
C MET A 1 14.19 -8.87 -10.25
N SER A 2 14.25 -9.34 -9.02
CA SER A 2 13.98 -10.75 -8.75
C SER A 2 12.51 -11.10 -9.01
N LYS A 3 12.23 -12.40 -9.11
CA LYS A 3 10.86 -12.92 -9.19
C LYS A 3 10.03 -12.48 -7.98
N SER A 4 10.66 -12.42 -6.79
CA SER A 4 10.03 -11.97 -5.54
C SER A 4 9.66 -10.49 -5.61
N GLU A 5 10.61 -9.61 -5.96
CA GLU A 5 10.36 -8.16 -6.06
C GLU A 5 9.26 -7.85 -7.10
N LYS A 6 9.27 -8.55 -8.24
CA LYS A 6 8.24 -8.38 -9.29
C LYS A 6 6.84 -8.81 -8.81
N ARG A 7 6.75 -9.90 -8.04
CA ARG A 7 5.49 -10.37 -7.43
C ARG A 7 4.96 -9.37 -6.41
N TRP A 8 5.82 -8.88 -5.51
CA TRP A 8 5.45 -7.89 -4.50
C TRP A 8 5.04 -6.55 -5.11
N ARG A 9 5.75 -6.06 -6.13
CA ARG A 9 5.35 -4.85 -6.87
C ARG A 9 3.95 -4.97 -7.46
N ARG A 10 3.59 -6.15 -7.99
CA ARG A 10 2.25 -6.41 -8.53
C ARG A 10 1.18 -6.45 -7.45
N LEU A 11 1.46 -7.08 -6.30
CA LEU A 11 0.57 -7.07 -5.15
C LEU A 11 0.32 -5.64 -4.65
N TYR A 12 1.38 -4.84 -4.48
CA TYR A 12 1.25 -3.45 -4.10
C TYR A 12 0.43 -2.64 -5.11
N PHE A 13 0.55 -2.92 -6.40
CA PHE A 13 -0.24 -2.24 -7.42
C PHE A 13 -1.75 -2.50 -7.24
N TYR A 14 -2.15 -3.77 -7.14
CA TYR A 14 -3.56 -4.12 -6.90
C TYR A 14 -4.07 -3.59 -5.56
N LEU A 15 -3.26 -3.67 -4.51
CA LEU A 15 -3.60 -3.15 -3.19
C LEU A 15 -3.80 -1.63 -3.20
N MET A 16 -2.93 -0.89 -3.90
CA MET A 16 -3.08 0.56 -4.05
C MET A 16 -4.34 0.90 -4.84
N ILE A 17 -4.65 0.18 -5.92
CA ILE A 17 -5.91 0.39 -6.66
C ILE A 17 -7.10 0.21 -5.72
N PHE A 18 -7.15 -0.90 -4.97
CA PHE A 18 -8.24 -1.13 -4.03
C PHE A 18 -8.38 -0.01 -3.00
N ILE A 19 -7.27 0.42 -2.40
CA ILE A 19 -7.29 1.45 -1.36
C ILE A 19 -7.75 2.80 -1.93
N PHE A 20 -7.15 3.24 -3.03
CA PHE A 20 -7.38 4.59 -3.54
C PHE A 20 -8.64 4.71 -4.40
N ALA A 21 -9.05 3.65 -5.11
CA ALA A 21 -10.21 3.68 -5.99
C ALA A 21 -11.50 3.21 -5.32
N ILE A 22 -11.41 2.43 -4.23
CA ILE A 22 -12.58 1.83 -3.58
C ILE A 22 -12.67 2.27 -2.11
N TYR A 23 -11.69 1.88 -1.29
CA TYR A 23 -11.77 2.10 0.15
C TYR A 23 -11.83 3.58 0.54
N VAL A 24 -10.88 4.39 0.06
CA VAL A 24 -10.82 5.83 0.37
C VAL A 24 -12.10 6.55 -0.10
N PRO A 25 -12.58 6.39 -1.35
CA PRO A 25 -13.82 7.01 -1.79
C PRO A 25 -15.04 6.63 -0.95
N ILE A 26 -15.20 5.34 -0.61
CA ILE A 26 -16.33 4.87 0.22
C ILE A 26 -16.25 5.50 1.60
N THR A 27 -15.09 5.46 2.25
CA THR A 27 -14.94 5.98 3.61
C THR A 27 -15.15 7.50 3.66
N VAL A 28 -14.69 8.23 2.63
CA VAL A 28 -14.93 9.67 2.50
C VAL A 28 -16.42 9.96 2.25
N PHE A 29 -17.08 9.16 1.41
CA PHE A 29 -18.51 9.32 1.14
C PHE A 29 -19.36 9.06 2.39
N GLU A 30 -19.08 8.01 3.15
CA GLU A 30 -19.75 7.72 4.42
C GLU A 30 -19.56 8.86 5.43
N TRP A 31 -18.35 9.42 5.51
CA TRP A 31 -18.09 10.58 6.35
C TRP A 31 -18.89 11.82 5.91
N LEU A 32 -18.92 12.12 4.61
CA LEU A 32 -19.63 13.28 4.07
C LEU A 32 -21.16 13.17 4.17
N THR A 33 -21.70 11.96 4.11
CA THR A 33 -23.14 11.70 4.28
C THR A 33 -23.58 11.67 5.76
N GLY A 34 -22.64 11.80 6.70
CA GLY A 34 -22.91 11.72 8.14
C GLY A 34 -23.22 10.30 8.64
N ALA A 35 -23.09 9.29 7.76
CA ALA A 35 -23.27 7.88 8.12
C ALA A 35 -22.05 7.29 8.84
N GLY A 36 -20.88 7.93 8.70
CA GLY A 36 -19.62 7.49 9.30
C GLY A 36 -18.83 8.60 10.01
N GLY A 37 -17.90 8.19 10.87
CA GLY A 37 -16.96 9.10 11.54
C GLY A 37 -15.83 9.61 10.62
N PHE A 38 -14.99 10.50 11.15
CA PHE A 38 -13.85 11.02 10.41
C PHE A 38 -12.90 9.88 9.96
N PRO A 39 -12.47 9.83 8.67
CA PRO A 39 -11.83 8.65 8.09
C PRO A 39 -10.33 8.55 8.40
N LEU A 40 -9.97 8.50 9.69
CA LEU A 40 -8.56 8.41 10.14
C LEU A 40 -7.83 7.22 9.54
N THR A 41 -8.49 6.06 9.47
CA THR A 41 -7.92 4.83 8.92
C THR A 41 -7.56 4.99 7.45
N ALA A 42 -8.39 5.68 6.66
CA ALA A 42 -8.12 5.95 5.25
C ALA A 42 -6.86 6.81 5.07
N ILE A 43 -6.66 7.80 5.93
CA ILE A 43 -5.46 8.65 5.94
C ILE A 43 -4.23 7.81 6.30
N VAL A 44 -4.30 7.05 7.39
CA VAL A 44 -3.18 6.22 7.87
C VAL A 44 -2.79 5.18 6.83
N VAL A 45 -3.75 4.47 6.24
CA VAL A 45 -3.50 3.44 5.21
C VAL A 45 -3.00 4.08 3.92
N GLY A 46 -3.59 5.22 3.52
CA GLY A 46 -3.20 5.98 2.33
C GLY A 46 -1.76 6.48 2.36
N ILE A 47 -1.19 6.71 3.54
CA ILE A 47 0.22 7.13 3.70
C ILE A 47 1.13 5.96 4.08
N GLY A 48 0.68 5.12 5.02
CA GLY A 48 1.45 4.03 5.59
C GLY A 48 1.81 2.96 4.57
N ILE A 49 0.89 2.58 3.67
CA ILE A 49 1.17 1.56 2.65
C ILE A 49 2.22 2.03 1.62
N PRO A 50 2.13 3.25 1.04
CA PRO A 50 3.19 3.76 0.18
C PRO A 50 4.58 3.78 0.84
N LEU A 51 4.66 4.16 2.11
CA LEU A 51 5.91 4.19 2.85
C LEU A 51 6.44 2.78 3.13
N GLY A 52 5.58 1.89 3.65
CA GLY A 52 5.92 0.49 3.91
C GLY A 52 6.36 -0.25 2.64
N ARG A 53 5.75 0.06 1.48
CA ARG A 53 6.17 -0.46 0.17
C ARG A 53 7.64 -0.14 -0.12
N LYS A 54 8.08 1.09 0.11
CA LYS A 54 9.48 1.49 -0.16
C LYS A 54 10.44 0.70 0.72
N THR A 55 10.16 0.62 2.01
CA THR A 55 10.99 -0.11 2.98
C THR A 55 11.04 -1.60 2.69
N HIS A 56 9.90 -2.21 2.36
CA HIS A 56 9.83 -3.64 2.06
C HIS A 56 10.52 -4.00 0.75
N LEU A 57 10.32 -3.22 -0.33
CA LEU A 57 11.04 -3.47 -1.58
C LEU A 57 12.55 -3.25 -1.44
N LYS A 58 12.97 -2.30 -0.60
CA LYS A 58 14.38 -2.10 -0.26
C LYS A 58 14.94 -3.33 0.46
N SER A 59 14.23 -3.86 1.46
CA SER A 59 14.71 -5.03 2.21
C SER A 59 14.78 -6.30 1.37
N ILE A 60 13.88 -6.48 0.38
CA ILE A 60 13.97 -7.57 -0.60
C ILE A 60 15.27 -7.46 -1.41
N ARG A 61 15.56 -6.27 -1.94
CA ARG A 61 16.78 -6.02 -2.73
C ARG A 61 18.05 -6.21 -1.92
N GLU A 62 18.06 -5.75 -0.67
CA GLU A 62 19.22 -5.91 0.24
C GLU A 62 19.48 -7.38 0.59
N LYS A 63 18.43 -8.19 0.77
CA LYS A 63 18.58 -9.63 1.01
C LYS A 63 19.10 -10.35 -0.23
N GLU A 64 18.47 -10.12 -1.37
CA GLU A 64 18.84 -10.79 -2.62
C GLU A 64 20.20 -10.34 -3.17
N GLY A 65 20.62 -9.10 -2.90
CA GLY A 65 21.95 -8.61 -3.26
C GLY A 65 23.07 -9.17 -2.37
N LYS A 66 22.75 -9.60 -1.14
CA LYS A 66 23.69 -10.32 -0.27
C LYS A 66 23.86 -11.79 -0.65
N ASP A 67 22.89 -12.39 -1.32
CA ASP A 67 22.96 -13.79 -1.78
C ASP A 67 23.79 -13.97 -3.06
N THR A 68 24.24 -12.88 -3.69
CA THR A 68 25.00 -12.87 -4.96
C THR A 68 26.47 -12.47 -4.82
N VAL A 69 26.99 -12.31 -3.59
CA VAL A 69 28.40 -11.96 -3.31
C VAL A 69 29.04 -13.05 -2.47
#